data_AF-A0A388TI74-F1
#
_entry.id   AF-A0A388TI74-F1
#
_cell.length_a   1.000
_cell.length_b   1.000
_cell.length_c   1.000
_cell.angle_alpha   90.00
_cell.angle_beta   90.00
_cell.angle_gamma   90.00
#
_symmetry.space_group_name_H-M   'P 1'
#
loop_
_entity.id
_entity.type
_entity.pdbx_description
1 polymer ?
#
loop_
_entity_poly.entity_id
_entity_poly.type
_entity_poly.pdbx_seq_one_letter_code
_entity_poly.pdbx_strand_id
1 'polypeptide(L)'
;MPFVGWIPLIIIWCGTGESGRIAFITLGAFTPMALNTHAGIVGVPKQYLELGEVYRLTLGQLYYKIVLPAALPSILTGVVLSFNMSWILLVAAEIMISTQVGLGALISDAREIFYMDVVFAGVFLIVVITLSLNQLIEIWQQRLLLRFKKEGTRGGY
;
A
#
# COMPACT_ATOMS: atom_id res chain seq x y z
N MET A 1 2.16 3.34 13.73
CA MET A 1 2.92 4.60 13.85
C MET A 1 1.96 5.75 13.63
N PRO A 2 1.86 6.76 14.53
CA PRO A 2 0.95 7.88 14.33
C PRO A 2 1.54 8.82 13.26
N PHE A 3 1.36 8.51 11.98
CA PHE A 3 1.84 9.34 10.87
C PHE A 3 1.29 10.78 10.96
N VAL A 4 0.08 10.96 11.49
CA VAL A 4 -0.59 12.25 11.72
C VAL A 4 0.28 13.23 12.52
N GLY A 5 1.15 12.75 13.42
CA GLY A 5 2.06 13.61 14.19
C GLY A 5 3.14 14.31 13.36
N TRP A 6 3.41 13.84 12.14
CA TRP A 6 4.39 14.44 11.22
C TRP A 6 3.81 15.59 10.38
N ILE A 7 2.49 15.79 10.40
CA ILE A 7 1.82 16.78 9.55
C ILE A 7 2.40 18.20 9.74
N PRO A 8 2.61 18.72 10.96
CA PRO A 8 3.18 20.06 11.13
C PRO A 8 4.57 20.20 10.51
N LEU A 9 5.43 19.18 10.65
CA LEU A 9 6.78 19.19 10.08
C LEU A 9 6.74 19.20 8.55
N ILE A 10 5.86 18.40 7.96
CA ILE A 10 5.71 18.32 6.50
C ILE A 10 5.18 19.64 5.93
N ILE A 11 4.23 20.28 6.63
CA ILE A 11 3.75 21.61 6.24
C ILE A 11 4.88 22.64 6.30
N ILE A 12 5.74 22.60 7.33
CA ILE A 12 6.88 23.54 7.46
C ILE A 12 7.91 23.33 6.35
N TRP A 13 8.23 22.09 6.00
CA TRP A 13 9.27 21.78 5.01
C TRP A 13 8.79 21.83 3.56
N CYS A 14 7.65 21.23 3.25
CA CYS A 14 7.15 21.10 1.88
C CYS A 14 6.06 22.12 1.54
N GLY A 15 5.56 22.88 2.52
CA GLY A 15 4.41 23.75 2.36
C GLY A 15 3.08 22.99 2.31
N THR A 16 2.00 23.72 2.06
CA THR A 16 0.63 23.18 1.91
C THR A 16 0.29 22.75 0.48
N GLY A 17 1.28 22.81 -0.42
CA GLY A 17 1.15 22.43 -1.82
C GLY A 17 1.03 20.91 -2.02
N GLU A 18 0.95 20.52 -3.29
CA GLU A 18 0.79 19.12 -3.70
C GLU A 18 1.98 18.24 -3.31
N SER A 19 3.20 18.80 -3.34
CA SER A 19 4.44 18.12 -2.95
C SER A 19 4.41 17.62 -1.49
N GLY A 20 3.87 18.42 -0.55
CA GLY A 20 3.76 18.04 0.85
C GLY A 20 2.83 16.86 1.08
N ARG A 21 1.72 16.80 0.33
CA ARG A 21 0.77 15.68 0.40
C ARG A 21 1.40 14.40 -0.12
N ILE A 22 2.07 14.47 -1.27
CA ILE A 22 2.76 13.32 -1.86
C ILE A 22 3.83 12.79 -0.89
N ALA A 23 4.62 13.67 -0.27
CA ALA A 23 5.63 13.27 0.72
C ALA A 23 5.00 12.57 1.93
N PHE A 24 3.91 13.12 2.47
CA PHE A 24 3.19 12.55 3.62
C PHE A 24 2.63 11.16 3.31
N ILE A 25 1.95 11.02 2.17
CA ILE A 25 1.38 9.75 1.71
C ILE A 25 2.49 8.71 1.50
N THR A 26 3.58 9.11 0.84
CA THR A 26 4.71 8.22 0.55
C THR A 26 5.37 7.69 1.82
N LEU A 27 5.61 8.55 2.83
CA LEU A 27 6.18 8.14 4.11
C LEU A 27 5.30 7.10 4.83
N GLY A 28 3.98 7.31 4.79
CA GLY A 28 3.03 6.37 5.38
C GLY A 28 2.94 5.05 4.63
N ALA A 29 2.92 5.09 3.30
CA ALA A 29 2.88 3.92 2.44
C ALA A 29 4.17 3.09 2.49
N PHE A 30 5.31 3.73 2.72
CA PHE A 30 6.62 3.08 2.71
C PHE A 30 6.76 2.03 3.81
N THR A 31 6.22 2.29 5.00
CA THR A 31 6.39 1.40 6.17
C THR A 31 5.79 0.00 5.95
N PRO A 32 4.49 -0.16 5.61
CA PRO A 32 3.93 -1.48 5.33
C PRO A 32 4.61 -2.16 4.13
N MET A 33 5.06 -1.40 3.11
CA MET A 33 5.80 -1.96 1.97
C MET A 33 7.11 -2.58 2.42
N ALA A 34 7.93 -1.80 3.13
CA ALA A 34 9.26 -2.22 3.56
C ALA A 34 9.19 -3.40 4.53
N LEU A 35 8.26 -3.36 5.49
CA LEU A 35 8.09 -4.42 6.48
C LEU A 35 7.65 -5.73 5.85
N ASN A 36 6.64 -5.71 4.97
CA ASN A 36 6.16 -6.93 4.32
C ASN A 36 7.17 -7.48 3.31
N THR A 37 7.91 -6.61 2.64
CA THR A 37 9.00 -7.05 1.73
C THR A 37 10.11 -7.72 2.52
N HIS A 38 10.56 -7.11 3.61
CA HIS A 38 11.58 -7.69 4.48
C HIS A 38 11.12 -9.02 5.11
N ALA A 39 9.89 -9.05 5.64
CA ALA A 39 9.30 -10.27 6.19
C ALA A 39 9.18 -11.38 5.14
N GLY A 40 8.88 -11.03 3.89
CA GLY A 40 8.83 -11.97 2.78
C GLY A 40 10.18 -12.60 2.45
N ILE A 41 11.24 -11.78 2.43
CA ILE A 41 12.60 -12.24 2.13
C ILE A 41 13.15 -13.11 3.26
N VAL A 42 12.98 -12.69 4.52
CA VAL A 42 13.49 -13.43 5.69
C VAL A 42 12.63 -14.65 6.02
N GLY A 43 11.34 -14.62 5.64
CA GLY A 43 10.40 -15.72 5.84
C GLY A 43 10.56 -16.90 4.88
N VAL A 44 11.51 -16.84 3.94
CA VAL A 44 11.80 -17.96 3.02
C VAL A 44 12.32 -19.16 3.83
N PRO A 45 11.66 -20.34 3.76
CA PRO A 45 12.09 -21.51 4.53
C PRO A 45 13.49 -21.97 4.13
N LYS A 46 14.30 -22.35 5.13
CA LYS A 46 15.69 -22.81 4.93
C LYS A 46 15.82 -23.94 3.91
N GLN A 47 14.84 -24.85 3.85
CA GLN A 47 14.78 -25.95 2.88
C GLN A 47 14.88 -25.47 1.43
N TYR A 48 14.30 -24.31 1.09
CA TYR A 48 14.41 -23.75 -0.25
C TYR A 48 15.82 -23.24 -0.55
N LEU A 49 16.52 -22.71 0.45
CA LEU A 49 17.91 -22.27 0.31
C LEU A 49 18.85 -23.48 0.17
N GLU A 50 18.65 -24.53 0.96
CA GLU A 50 19.38 -25.80 0.87
C GLU A 50 19.20 -26.46 -0.50
N LEU A 51 17.98 -26.43 -1.07
CA LEU A 51 17.75 -26.87 -2.45
C LEU A 51 18.60 -26.06 -3.44
N GLY A 52 18.69 -24.74 -3.27
CA GLY A 52 19.54 -23.92 -4.13
C GLY A 52 21.03 -24.29 -4.06
N GLU A 53 21.53 -24.67 -2.89
CA GLU A 53 22.89 -25.18 -2.69
C GLU A 53 23.10 -26.54 -3.36
N VAL A 54 22.16 -27.48 -3.22
CA VAL A 54 22.20 -28.80 -3.87
C VAL A 54 22.25 -28.67 -5.39
N TYR A 55 21.46 -27.75 -5.95
CA TYR A 55 21.46 -27.44 -7.38
C TYR A 55 22.63 -26.55 -7.83
N ARG A 56 23.55 -26.19 -6.92
CA ARG A 56 24.71 -25.29 -7.16
C ARG A 56 24.32 -24.00 -7.88
N LEU A 57 23.19 -23.40 -7.50
CA LEU A 57 22.73 -22.14 -8.07
C LEU A 57 23.68 -21.02 -7.67
N THR A 58 23.95 -20.09 -8.59
CA THR A 58 24.66 -18.85 -8.27
C THR A 58 23.77 -17.93 -7.43
N LEU A 59 24.36 -16.97 -6.70
CA LEU A 59 23.60 -16.03 -5.85
C LEU A 59 22.46 -15.35 -6.62
N GLY A 60 22.72 -14.87 -7.84
CA GLY A 60 21.68 -14.27 -8.68
C GLY A 60 20.56 -15.25 -9.03
N GLN A 61 20.90 -16.50 -9.37
CA GLN A 61 19.90 -17.51 -9.69
C GLN A 61 19.07 -17.90 -8.46
N LEU A 62 19.68 -18.00 -7.29
CA LEU A 62 19.00 -18.26 -6.02
C LEU A 62 18.01 -17.13 -5.69
N TYR A 63 18.43 -15.86 -5.86
CA TYR A 63 17.55 -14.71 -5.67
C TYR A 63 16.34 -14.74 -6.61
N TYR A 64 16.53 -14.86 -7.93
CA TYR A 64 15.43 -14.79 -8.89
C TYR A 64 14.57 -16.04 -8.97
N LYS A 65 15.12 -17.24 -8.74
CA LYS A 65 14.38 -18.51 -8.89
C LYS A 65 13.73 -19.00 -7.59
N ILE A 66 14.26 -18.62 -6.44
CA ILE A 66 13.81 -19.15 -5.14
C ILE A 66 13.30 -18.02 -4.26
N VAL A 67 14.16 -17.06 -3.90
CA VAL A 67 13.83 -16.04 -2.89
C VAL A 67 12.73 -15.11 -3.38
N LEU A 68 12.85 -14.55 -4.58
CA LEU A 68 11.89 -13.62 -5.16
C LEU A 68 10.48 -14.23 -5.30
N PRO A 69 10.29 -15.41 -5.93
CA PRO A 69 8.96 -16.01 -6.04
C PRO A 69 8.39 -16.47 -4.70
N ALA A 70 9.22 -16.92 -3.75
CA ALA A 70 8.76 -17.30 -2.41
C ALA A 70 8.34 -16.07 -1.58
N ALA A 71 9.05 -14.95 -1.71
CA ALA A 71 8.74 -13.69 -1.03
C ALA A 71 7.59 -12.91 -1.69
N LEU A 72 7.29 -13.19 -2.96
CA LEU A 72 6.32 -12.44 -3.76
C LEU A 72 4.93 -12.30 -3.10
N PRO A 73 4.32 -13.34 -2.50
CA PRO A 73 3.03 -13.18 -1.84
C PRO A 73 3.06 -12.16 -0.69
N SER A 74 4.18 -12.12 0.05
CA SER A 74 4.39 -11.15 1.12
C SER A 74 4.60 -9.74 0.56
N ILE A 75 5.40 -9.60 -0.51
CA ILE A 75 5.60 -8.32 -1.19
C ILE A 75 4.26 -7.76 -1.70
N LEU A 76 3.44 -8.60 -2.35
CA LEU A 76 2.11 -8.21 -2.83
C LEU A 76 1.20 -7.79 -1.67
N THR A 77 1.24 -8.50 -0.54
CA THR A 77 0.51 -8.09 0.67
C THR A 77 0.98 -6.73 1.16
N GLY A 78 2.29 -6.47 1.11
CA GLY A 78 2.87 -5.15 1.37
C GLY A 78 2.31 -4.06 0.48
N VAL A 79 2.26 -4.29 -0.83
CA VAL A 79 1.69 -3.35 -1.82
C VAL A 79 0.23 -3.01 -1.48
N VAL A 80 -0.60 -4.02 -1.16
CA VAL A 80 -2.01 -3.82 -0.83
C VAL A 80 -2.19 -2.99 0.44
N LEU A 81 -1.41 -3.30 1.48
CA LEU A 81 -1.44 -2.56 2.75
C LEU A 81 -0.95 -1.13 2.57
N SER A 82 0.11 -0.93 1.79
CA SER A 82 0.63 0.39 1.43
C SER A 82 -0.40 1.22 0.67
N PHE A 83 -1.10 0.62 -0.29
CA PHE A 83 -2.16 1.33 -1.02
C PHE A 83 -3.31 1.75 -0.09
N ASN A 84 -3.78 0.83 0.77
CA ASN A 84 -4.80 1.13 1.76
C ASN A 84 -4.38 2.29 2.67
N MET A 85 -3.12 2.25 3.12
CA MET A 85 -2.57 3.30 3.97
C MET A 85 -2.49 4.64 3.23
N SER A 86 -2.03 4.63 1.97
CA SER A 86 -1.97 5.83 1.12
C SER A 86 -3.34 6.48 0.97
N TRP A 87 -4.38 5.68 0.75
CA TRP A 87 -5.74 6.17 0.58
C TRP A 87 -6.25 6.90 1.83
N ILE A 88 -6.05 6.31 3.01
CA ILE A 88 -6.44 6.93 4.29
C ILE A 88 -5.67 8.24 4.50
N LEU A 89 -4.37 8.25 4.20
CA LEU A 89 -3.53 9.43 4.35
C LEU A 89 -3.85 10.53 3.33
N LEU A 90 -4.28 10.17 2.12
CA LEU A 90 -4.77 11.12 1.12
C LEU A 90 -5.99 11.87 1.64
N VAL A 91 -7.01 11.15 2.11
CA VAL A 91 -8.23 11.75 2.67
C VAL A 91 -7.90 12.60 3.89
N ALA A 92 -7.04 12.10 4.79
CA ALA A 92 -6.59 12.87 5.95
C ALA A 92 -5.84 14.14 5.56
N ALA A 93 -4.96 14.07 4.55
CA ALA A 93 -4.23 15.21 4.02
C ALA A 93 -5.18 16.25 3.41
N GLU A 94 -6.20 15.84 2.65
CA GLU A 94 -7.19 16.76 2.07
C GLU A 94 -8.01 17.51 3.14
N ILE A 95 -8.28 16.87 4.28
CA ILE A 95 -9.02 17.48 5.40
C ILE A 95 -8.10 18.40 6.24
N MET A 96 -6.86 17.98 6.49
CA MET A 96 -5.97 18.65 7.44
C MET A 96 -5.09 19.74 6.82
N ILE A 97 -4.61 19.51 5.60
CA ILE A 97 -3.82 20.48 4.84
C ILE A 97 -4.85 21.22 4.01
N SER A 98 -5.30 22.41 4.41
CA SER A 98 -6.37 23.13 3.69
C SER A 98 -6.11 23.17 2.18
N THR A 99 -6.99 22.54 1.41
CA THR A 99 -6.92 22.43 -0.05
C THR A 99 -8.22 22.99 -0.64
N GLN A 100 -8.17 23.49 -1.88
CA GLN A 100 -9.40 23.89 -2.59
C GLN A 100 -10.00 22.73 -3.41
N VAL A 101 -9.35 21.56 -3.47
CA VAL A 101 -9.71 20.47 -4.38
C VAL A 101 -9.54 19.13 -3.69
N GLY A 102 -10.61 18.35 -3.61
CA GLY A 102 -10.62 17.01 -3.03
C GLY A 102 -11.96 16.66 -2.37
N LEU A 103 -12.19 15.37 -2.11
CA LEU A 103 -13.39 14.92 -1.38
C LEU A 103 -13.30 15.32 0.10
N GLY A 104 -12.11 15.22 0.70
CA GLY A 104 -11.87 15.67 2.06
C GLY A 104 -12.03 17.18 2.20
N ALA A 105 -11.62 17.94 1.18
CA ALA A 105 -11.81 19.39 1.12
C ALA A 105 -13.30 19.76 1.07
N LEU A 106 -14.08 19.12 0.18
CA LEU A 106 -15.52 19.33 0.06
C LEU A 106 -16.26 19.05 1.38
N ILE A 107 -15.86 17.98 2.09
CA ILE A 107 -16.42 17.66 3.40
C ILE A 107 -16.03 18.72 4.45
N SER A 108 -14.78 19.19 4.43
CA SER A 108 -14.33 20.24 5.35
C SER A 108 -15.09 21.55 5.11
N ASP A 109 -15.25 21.96 3.85
CA ASP A 109 -15.96 23.18 3.47
C ASP A 109 -17.45 23.09 3.86
N ALA A 110 -18.11 21.97 3.54
CA ALA A 110 -19.50 21.74 3.92
C ALA A 110 -19.70 21.73 5.44
N ARG A 111 -18.72 21.22 6.19
CA ARG A 111 -18.72 21.23 7.65
C ARG A 111 -18.63 22.64 8.22
N GLU A 112 -17.82 23.53 7.62
CA GLU A 112 -17.67 24.93 8.09
C GLU A 112 -18.97 25.73 7.97
N ILE A 113 -19.75 25.48 6.91
CA ILE A 113 -21.07 26.09 6.68
C ILE A 113 -22.25 25.27 7.26
N PHE A 114 -21.96 24.23 8.05
CA PHE A 114 -22.94 23.34 8.69
C PHE A 114 -23.92 22.63 7.73
N TYR A 115 -23.54 22.40 6.47
CA TYR A 115 -24.32 21.60 5.51
C TYR A 115 -24.11 20.10 5.74
N MET A 116 -24.74 19.59 6.79
CA MET A 116 -24.59 18.20 7.23
C MET A 116 -25.04 17.18 6.18
N ASP A 117 -26.05 17.49 5.37
CA ASP A 117 -26.49 16.61 4.28
C ASP A 117 -25.35 16.31 3.31
N VAL A 118 -24.53 17.33 2.99
CA VAL A 118 -23.36 17.22 2.11
C VAL A 118 -22.22 16.48 2.80
N VAL A 119 -22.01 16.73 4.10
CA VAL A 119 -21.01 16.00 4.91
C VAL A 119 -21.32 14.50 4.91
N PHE A 120 -22.57 14.11 5.19
CA PHE A 120 -22.97 12.70 5.20
C PHE A 120 -22.85 12.06 3.81
N ALA A 121 -23.27 12.78 2.75
CA ALA A 121 -23.10 12.31 1.38
C ALA A 121 -21.62 12.09 1.02
N GLY A 122 -20.74 13.01 1.41
CA GLY A 122 -19.30 12.91 1.19
C GLY A 122 -18.66 11.74 1.94
N VAL A 123 -19.00 11.55 3.21
CA VAL A 123 -18.53 10.41 4.01
C VAL A 123 -19.01 9.08 3.39
N PHE A 124 -20.27 9.01 2.98
CA PHE A 124 -20.81 7.83 2.30
C PHE A 124 -20.05 7.52 1.00
N LEU A 125 -19.75 8.56 0.21
CA LEU A 125 -18.98 8.43 -1.03
C LEU A 125 -17.56 7.89 -0.75
N ILE A 126 -16.87 8.40 0.28
CA ILE A 126 -15.56 7.88 0.69
C ILE A 126 -15.64 6.39 1.07
N VAL A 127 -16.68 5.98 1.80
CA VAL A 127 -16.88 4.56 2.16
C VAL A 127 -17.07 3.71 0.90
N VAL A 128 -17.92 4.15 -0.04
CA VAL A 128 -18.15 3.44 -1.30
C VAL A 128 -16.87 3.30 -2.11
N ILE A 129 -16.07 4.36 -2.24
CA ILE A 129 -14.80 4.30 -2.96
C ILE A 129 -13.83 3.35 -2.25
N THR A 130 -13.70 3.45 -0.93
CA THR A 130 -12.79 2.60 -0.14
C THR A 130 -13.14 1.12 -0.33
N LEU A 131 -14.42 0.78 -0.24
CA LEU A 131 -14.89 -0.59 -0.44
C LEU A 131 -14.64 -1.07 -1.88
N SER A 132 -14.90 -0.22 -2.87
CA SER A 132 -14.69 -0.54 -4.28
C SER A 132 -13.20 -0.78 -4.59
N LEU A 133 -12.32 0.08 -4.09
CA LEU A 133 -10.87 -0.06 -4.24
C LEU A 133 -10.38 -1.36 -3.57
N ASN A 134 -10.86 -1.66 -2.36
CA ASN A 134 -10.46 -2.87 -1.66
C ASN A 134 -10.89 -4.14 -2.41
N GLN A 135 -12.11 -4.20 -2.92
CA GLN A 135 -12.58 -5.32 -3.73
C GLN A 135 -11.75 -5.49 -5.01
N LEU A 136 -11.48 -4.38 -5.72
CA LEU A 136 -10.65 -4.43 -6.93
C LEU A 136 -9.27 -4.99 -6.62
N ILE A 137 -8.62 -4.49 -5.57
CA ILE A 137 -7.27 -4.91 -5.18
C ILE A 137 -7.24 -6.38 -4.77
N GLU A 138 -8.24 -6.85 -4.02
CA GLU A 138 -8.32 -8.25 -3.62
C GLU A 138 -8.46 -9.18 -4.84
N ILE A 139 -9.31 -8.82 -5.81
CA ILE A 139 -9.45 -9.57 -7.06
C ILE A 139 -8.12 -9.57 -7.84
N TRP A 140 -7.43 -8.43 -7.91
CA TRP A 140 -6.12 -8.30 -8.55
C TRP A 140 -5.07 -9.20 -7.87
N GLN A 141 -5.00 -9.17 -6.53
CA GLN A 141 -4.08 -9.97 -5.75
C GLN A 141 -4.33 -11.47 -5.95
N GLN A 142 -5.58 -11.92 -5.86
CA GLN A 142 -5.94 -13.32 -6.05
C GLN A 142 -5.59 -13.80 -7.47
N ARG A 143 -5.88 -13.01 -8.50
CA ARG A 143 -5.53 -13.36 -9.89
C ARG A 143 -4.02 -13.50 -10.10
N LEU A 144 -3.23 -12.61 -9.51
CA LEU A 144 -1.77 -12.68 -9.58
C LEU A 144 -1.24 -13.93 -8.86
N LEU A 145 -1.68 -14.18 -7.63
CA LEU A 145 -1.27 -15.36 -6.86
C LEU A 145 -1.65 -16.67 -7.56
N LEU A 146 -2.83 -16.73 -8.19
CA LEU A 146 -3.28 -17.89 -8.95
C LEU A 146 -2.42 -18.13 -10.21
N ARG A 147 -1.92 -17.08 -10.88
CA ARG A 147 -0.98 -17.22 -12.00
C ARG A 147 0.33 -17.85 -11.55
N PHE A 148 0.90 -17.35 -10.45
CA PHE A 148 2.15 -17.89 -9.91
C PHE A 148 2.00 -19.34 -9.40
N LYS A 149 0.88 -19.68 -8.76
CA LYS A 149 0.60 -21.07 -8.35
C LYS A 149 0.49 -22.03 -9.54
N LYS A 150 -0.09 -21.58 -10.67
CA LYS A 150 -0.21 -22.38 -11.90
C LYS A 150 1.12 -22.62 -12.61
N GLU A 151 2.03 -21.64 -12.56
CA GLU A 151 3.36 -21.75 -13.18
C GLU A 151 4.27 -22.70 -12.39
N GLY A 152 4.19 -22.71 -11.06
CA GLY A 152 4.92 -23.67 -10.22
C GLY A 152 4.54 -25.14 -10.45
N THR A 153 3.29 -25.42 -10.87
CA THR A 153 2.83 -26.78 -11.22
C THR A 153 3.21 -27.24 -12.62
N ARG A 154 3.73 -26.37 -13.50
CA ARG A 154 4.12 -26.74 -14.88
C ARG A 154 5.61 -27.03 -15.05
N GLY A 155 6.46 -26.71 -14.07
CA GLY A 155 7.92 -26.89 -14.14
C GLY A 155 8.49 -28.10 -13.39
N GLY A 156 7.64 -29.02 -12.92
CA GLY A 156 8.06 -30.18 -12.13
C GLY A 156 7.74 -31.51 -12.80
N TYR A 157 8.51 -31.87 -13.83
CA TYR A 157 8.84 -33.23 -14.25
C TYR A 157 10.24 -33.24 -14.84
#